data_AF-A0A8T2R8H8-F1
#
_entry.id   AF-A0A8T2R8H8-F1
#
_cell.length_a   1.000
_cell.length_b   1.000
_cell.length_c   1.000
_cell.angle_alpha   90.00
_cell.angle_beta   90.00
_cell.angle_gamma   90.00
#
_symmetry.space_group_name_H-M   'P 1'
#
loop_
_entity.id
_entity.type
_entity.pdbx_description
1 polymer ?
#
loop_
_entity_poly.entity_id
_entity_poly.type
_entity_poly.pdbx_seq_one_letter_code
_entity_poly.pdbx_strand_id
1 'polypeptide(L)' 'MWWESVIPMGIIVGMIFVMGESQAFFHKLAHGKPKHPCNDAWDRAMEERDYRVRAEAAAASKES' A
#
# COMPACT_ATOMS: atom_id res chain seq x y z
N MET A 1 30.22 23.55 -17.59
CA MET A 1 30.20 23.72 -16.13
C MET A 1 29.63 22.45 -15.50
N TRP A 2 29.92 22.09 -14.25
CA TRP A 2 29.50 20.79 -13.69
C TRP A 2 28.00 20.72 -13.30
N TRP A 3 27.41 21.86 -12.96
CA TRP A 3 26.01 21.96 -12.54
C TRP A 3 25.00 21.59 -13.64
N GLU A 4 25.36 21.83 -14.91
CA GLU A 4 24.53 21.51 -16.08
C GLU A 4 24.26 20.01 -16.20
N SER A 5 25.20 19.16 -15.75
CA SER A 5 25.05 17.70 -15.74
C SER A 5 24.34 17.17 -14.50
N VAL A 6 24.31 17.94 -13.40
CA VAL A 6 23.64 17.54 -12.15
C VAL A 6 22.14 17.78 -12.21
N ILE A 7 21.68 18.79 -12.95
CA ILE A 7 20.23 19.08 -13.08
C ILE A 7 19.45 17.90 -13.66
N PRO A 8 19.85 17.29 -14.79
CA PRO A 8 19.18 16.10 -15.31
C PRO A 8 19.16 14.95 -14.30
N MET A 9 20.25 14.75 -13.57
CA MET A 9 20.34 13.70 -12.55
C MET A 9 19.40 13.96 -11.38
N GLY A 10 19.28 15.20 -10.93
CA GLY A 10 18.35 15.61 -9.87
C GLY A 10 16.90 15.36 -10.24
N ILE A 11 16.52 15.61 -11.50
CA ILE A 11 15.17 15.33 -12.01
C ILE A 11 14.88 13.82 -11.99
N ILE A 12 15.83 13.00 -12.47
CA ILE A 12 15.66 11.54 -12.48
C ILE A 12 15.47 10.99 -11.07
N VAL A 13 16.30 11.43 -10.12
CA VAL A 13 16.16 11.03 -8.70
C VAL A 13 14.81 11.49 -8.15
N GLY A 14 14.42 12.74 -8.41
CA GLY A 14 13.13 13.26 -7.99
C GLY A 14 11.96 12.42 -8.51
N MET A 15 12.00 12.01 -9.77
CA MET A 15 10.94 11.18 -10.37
C MET A 15 10.91 9.77 -9.77
N ILE A 16 12.05 9.14 -9.48
CA ILE A 16 12.10 7.83 -8.82
C ILE A 16 11.48 7.90 -7.41
N PHE A 17 11.80 8.95 -6.65
CA PHE A 17 11.23 9.17 -5.32
C PHE A 17 9.71 9.35 -5.38
N VAL A 18 9.22 10.19 -6.29
CA VAL A 18 7.77 10.39 -6.48
C VAL A 18 7.08 9.09 -6.89
N MET A 19 7.71 8.28 -7.74
CA MET A 19 7.15 6.99 -8.15
C MET A 19 7.01 6.02 -6.96
N GLY A 20 8.02 5.90 -6.10
CA GLY A 20 7.97 5.01 -4.94
C GLY A 20 6.90 5.44 -3.92
N GLU A 21 6.89 6.72 -3.57
CA GLU A 21 5.96 7.27 -2.57
C GLU A 21 4.51 7.27 -3.07
N SER A 22 4.27 7.64 -4.33
CA SER A 22 2.92 7.64 -4.89
C SER A 22 2.31 6.24 -4.89
N GLN A 23 3.08 5.22 -5.27
CA GLN A 23 2.61 3.83 -5.25
C GLN A 23 2.20 3.37 -3.84
N ALA A 24 3.01 3.70 -2.83
CA ALA A 24 2.70 3.36 -1.44
C ALA A 24 1.47 4.13 -0.92
N PHE A 25 1.37 5.42 -1.25
CA PHE A 25 0.26 6.27 -0.86
C PHE A 25 -1.07 5.77 -1.44
N PHE A 26 -1.14 5.53 -2.75
CA PHE A 26 -2.36 5.05 -3.39
C PHE A 26 -2.75 3.64 -2.92
N HIS A 27 -1.80 2.74 -2.67
CA HIS A 27 -2.11 1.41 -2.13
C HIS A 27 -2.71 1.50 -0.72
N LYS A 28 -2.11 2.34 0.14
CA LYS A 28 -2.61 2.58 1.50
C LYS A 28 -4.01 3.21 1.46
N LEU A 29 -4.29 4.08 0.49
CA LEU A 29 -5.60 4.69 0.31
C LEU A 29 -6.67 3.67 -0.10
N ALA A 30 -6.34 2.76 -1.03
CA ALA A 30 -7.29 1.76 -1.53
C ALA A 30 -7.60 0.64 -0.53
N HIS A 31 -6.60 0.15 0.21
CA HIS A 31 -6.75 -1.01 1.09
C HIS A 31 -6.77 -0.64 2.59
N GLY A 32 -6.56 0.63 2.94
CA GLY A 32 -6.50 1.11 4.32
C GLY A 32 -5.25 0.66 5.09
N LYS A 33 -4.38 -0.14 4.48
CA LYS A 33 -3.16 -0.69 5.08
C LYS A 33 -1.98 -0.68 4.10
N PRO A 34 -0.73 -0.64 4.59
CA PRO A 34 0.45 -0.81 3.75
C PRO A 34 0.42 -2.15 3.01
N LYS A 35 0.99 -2.18 1.80
CA LYS A 35 1.09 -3.42 1.00
C LYS A 35 1.95 -4.44 1.74
N HIS A 36 1.47 -5.67 1.90
CA HIS A 36 2.30 -6.75 2.43
C HIS A 36 3.20 -7.31 1.31
N PRO A 37 4.53 -7.19 1.42
CA PRO A 37 5.43 -7.81 0.46
C PRO A 37 5.39 -9.34 0.60
N CYS A 38 5.52 -10.06 -0.52
CA CYS A 38 5.56 -11.53 -0.56
C CYS A 38 4.34 -12.24 0.04
N ASN A 39 3.15 -11.63 -0.08
CA ASN A 39 1.88 -12.23 0.33
C ASN A 39 1.67 -13.61 -0.32
N ASP A 40 1.64 -14.66 0.50
CA ASP A 40 1.55 -16.04 0.01
C ASP A 40 0.09 -16.53 -0.07
N ALA A 41 -0.12 -17.82 -0.35
CA ALA A 41 -1.47 -18.38 -0.44
C ALA A 41 -2.17 -18.46 0.93
N TRP A 42 -1.41 -18.66 2.01
CA TRP A 42 -1.94 -18.76 3.36
C TRP A 42 -2.38 -17.38 3.86
N ASP A 43 -1.57 -16.36 3.63
CA ASP A 43 -1.87 -14.99 4.01
C ASP A 43 -3.14 -14.47 3.32
N ARG A 44 -3.35 -14.79 2.03
CA ARG A 44 -4.60 -14.48 1.32
C ARG A 44 -5.81 -15.18 1.94
N ALA A 45 -5.69 -16.47 2.26
CA ALA A 45 -6.76 -17.22 2.92
C ALA A 45 -7.09 -16.65 4.32
N MET A 46 -6.07 -16.18 5.03
CA MET A 46 -6.23 -15.52 6.33
C MET A 46 -6.89 -14.15 6.20
N GLU A 47 -6.54 -13.34 5.19
CA GLU A 47 -7.21 -12.06 4.93
C GLU A 47 -8.71 -12.23 4.64
N GLU A 48 -9.08 -13.24 3.84
CA GLU A 48 -10.47 -13.57 3.56
C GLU A 48 -11.22 -14.03 4.81
N ARG A 49 -10.59 -14.88 5.63
CA ARG A 49 -11.16 -15.33 6.91
C ARG A 49 -11.41 -14.14 7.83
N ASP A 50 -10.42 -13.28 8.01
CA ASP A 50 -10.50 -12.14 8.92
C ASP A 50 -11.55 -11.12 8.46
N TYR A 51 -11.74 -10.95 7.15
CA TYR A 51 -12.84 -10.15 6.61
C TYR A 51 -14.21 -10.71 7.00
N ARG A 52 -14.40 -12.04 6.85
CA ARG A 52 -15.65 -12.71 7.23
C ARG A 52 -15.94 -12.61 8.72
N VAL A 53 -14.96 -12.92 9.57
CA VAL A 53 -15.11 -12.85 11.03
C VAL A 53 -15.46 -11.43 11.49
N ARG A 54 -14.83 -10.40 10.91
CA ARG A 54 -15.16 -9.00 11.22
C ARG A 54 -16.56 -8.62 10.77
N ALA A 55 -17.00 -9.10 9.60
CA ALA A 55 -18.35 -8.84 9.12
C ALA A 55 -19.41 -9.48 10.03
N GLU A 56 -19.20 -10.73 10.43
CA GLU A 56 -20.06 -11.44 11.38
C GLU A 56 -20.11 -10.75 12.75
N ALA A 57 -18.95 -10.35 13.30
CA ALA A 57 -18.87 -9.61 14.56
C ALA A 57 -19.58 -8.24 14.48
N ALA A 58 -19.43 -7.53 13.36
CA ALA A 58 -20.13 -6.26 13.14
C ALA A 58 -21.65 -6.45 13.03
N ALA A 59 -22.12 -7.53 12.41
CA ALA A 59 -23.54 -7.87 12.35
C ALA A 59 -24.10 -8.21 13.73
N ALA A 60 -23.42 -9.08 14.49
CA ALA A 60 -23.80 -9.43 15.86
C ALA A 60 -23.86 -8.21 16.80
N SER A 61 -22.95 -7.24 16.63
CA SER A 61 -22.98 -5.99 17.41
C SER A 61 -24.16 -5.07 17.10
N LYS A 62 -24.77 -5.18 15.92
CA LYS A 62 -25.96 -4.40 15.54
C LYS A 62 -27.27 -5.03 16.01
N GLU A 63 -27.24 -6.30 16.40
CA GLU A 63 -28.40 -7.05 16.91
C GLU A 63 -28.54 -6.97 18.44
N SER A 64 -27.53 -6.43 19.15
CA SER A 64 -27.57 -6.09 20.58
C SER A 64 -28.00 -4.64 20.82
#